data_AF-A0A3Q9RL11-F1
#
_entry.id   AF-A0A3Q9RL11-F1
#
_cell.length_a   1.000
_cell.length_b   1.000
_cell.length_c   1.000
_cell.angle_alpha   90.00
_cell.angle_beta   90.00
_cell.angle_gamma   90.00
#
_symmetry.space_group_name_H-M   'P 1'
#
loop_
_entity.id
_entity.type
_entity.pdbx_description
1 polymer ?
#
loop_
_entity_poly.entity_id
_entity_poly.type
_entity_poly.pdbx_seq_one_letter_code
_entity_poly.pdbx_strand_id
1 'polypeptide(L)'
;MSYWVNIDIRKKKCTIHNCEEKYIRNTEFKGRNELKRDGGWFSFDEYREAVAYCKKTFPKYKIINNIKLEFVTEMNNIIKKMKDKIREKFIVLFESDNFPKGSLKSNVKTIKVTKLKSHNDIESLLYGNGFYIIVTNCEFDNNPCKLSYKNKYKAIYRGHGSRVKKRIESHMFNKRYNLDRDGTTYDVCMQIETGFSGINIDEPRYSQYEWYIITISMPNSSLLIREQAEVAFDEVFGRPLASREKEKN
;
A
#
# COMPACT_ATOMS: atom_id res chain seq x y z
N MET A 1 0.27 -31.79 -17.70
CA MET A 1 1.37 -30.84 -17.42
C MET A 1 2.32 -31.56 -16.50
N SER A 2 3.59 -31.72 -16.86
CA SER A 2 4.53 -32.58 -16.13
C SER A 2 5.58 -31.75 -15.40
N TYR A 3 6.07 -32.27 -14.28
CA TYR A 3 7.11 -31.65 -13.47
C TYR A 3 8.47 -32.15 -13.93
N TRP A 4 9.36 -31.24 -14.30
CA TRP A 4 10.72 -31.56 -14.72
C TRP A 4 11.73 -31.18 -13.64
N VAL A 5 12.51 -32.14 -13.19
CA VAL A 5 13.61 -31.94 -12.26
C VAL A 5 14.91 -31.80 -13.05
N ASN A 6 15.49 -30.61 -12.98
CA ASN A 6 16.82 -30.30 -13.48
C ASN A 6 17.87 -30.56 -12.39
N ILE A 7 18.66 -31.61 -12.56
CA ILE A 7 19.80 -31.91 -11.68
C ILE A 7 21.04 -31.20 -12.24
N ASP A 8 21.69 -30.39 -11.41
CA ASP A 8 23.01 -29.79 -11.67
C ASP A 8 24.00 -30.35 -10.65
N ILE A 9 24.88 -31.24 -11.13
CA ILE A 9 25.82 -31.99 -10.29
C ILE A 9 26.87 -31.03 -9.70
N ARG A 10 27.42 -30.14 -10.53
CA ARG A 10 28.49 -29.22 -10.12
C ARG A 10 28.02 -28.26 -9.03
N LYS A 11 26.81 -27.72 -9.18
CA LYS A 11 26.22 -26.76 -8.22
C LYS A 11 25.50 -27.44 -7.06
N LYS A 12 25.37 -28.78 -7.06
CA LYS A 12 24.60 -29.56 -6.08
C LYS A 12 23.17 -29.01 -5.93
N LYS A 13 22.48 -28.83 -7.06
CA LYS A 13 21.13 -28.26 -7.11
C LYS A 13 20.16 -29.19 -7.83
N CYS A 14 18.94 -29.26 -7.31
CA CYS A 14 17.79 -29.84 -8.00
C CYS A 14 16.78 -28.71 -8.22
N THR A 15 16.52 -28.34 -9.48
CA THR A 15 15.55 -27.29 -9.79
C THR A 15 14.30 -27.92 -10.38
N ILE A 16 13.14 -27.67 -9.78
CA ILE A 16 11.87 -28.22 -10.22
C ILE A 16 11.15 -27.17 -11.06
N HIS A 17 10.78 -27.56 -12.28
CA HIS A 17 10.07 -26.75 -13.27
C HIS A 17 8.70 -27.38 -13.57
N ASN A 18 7.71 -26.54 -13.87
CA ASN A 18 6.44 -26.98 -14.48
C ASN A 18 6.44 -26.48 -15.92
N CYS A 19 6.98 -27.28 -16.84
CA CYS A 19 7.16 -26.86 -18.21
C CYS A 19 6.93 -28.01 -19.19
N GLU A 20 6.68 -27.64 -20.44
CA GLU A 20 6.60 -28.61 -21.53
C GLU A 20 7.97 -29.19 -21.88
N GLU A 21 7.94 -30.43 -22.36
CA GLU A 21 9.11 -31.21 -22.79
C GLU A 21 10.02 -30.47 -23.78
N LYS A 22 9.45 -29.64 -24.65
CA LYS A 22 10.20 -28.87 -25.66
C LYS A 22 11.26 -27.92 -25.07
N TYR A 23 11.13 -27.56 -23.79
CA TYR A 23 12.10 -26.71 -23.10
C TYR A 23 13.26 -27.51 -22.46
N ILE A 24 13.23 -28.84 -22.55
CA ILE A 24 14.21 -29.74 -21.97
C ILE A 24 15.28 -30.09 -23.00
N ARG A 25 16.53 -29.74 -22.71
CA ARG A 25 17.65 -29.97 -23.62
C ARG A 25 18.40 -31.25 -23.23
N ASN A 26 18.46 -32.20 -24.16
CA ASN A 26 19.43 -33.29 -24.11
C ASN A 26 20.73 -32.80 -24.76
N THR A 27 21.84 -32.90 -24.05
CA THR A 27 23.15 -32.47 -24.52
C THR A 27 24.15 -33.59 -24.31
N GLU A 28 25.37 -33.43 -24.85
CA GLU A 28 26.47 -34.36 -24.60
C GLU A 28 26.72 -34.57 -23.10
N PHE A 29 26.56 -33.53 -22.29
CA PHE A 29 26.91 -33.56 -20.86
C PHE A 29 25.73 -33.53 -19.91
N LYS A 30 24.50 -33.37 -20.41
CA LYS A 30 23.28 -33.34 -19.59
C LYS A 30 22.18 -34.16 -20.26
N GLY A 31 21.77 -35.24 -19.59
CA GLY A 31 20.85 -36.23 -20.12
C GLY A 31 19.38 -35.86 -19.96
N ARG A 32 18.53 -36.57 -20.70
CA ARG A 32 17.08 -36.55 -20.52
C ARG A 32 16.64 -37.94 -20.06
N ASN A 33 15.94 -38.00 -18.94
CA ASN A 33 15.61 -39.21 -18.17
C ASN A 33 16.83 -40.04 -17.74
N GLU A 34 18.03 -39.44 -17.77
CA GLU A 34 19.29 -40.04 -17.35
C GLU A 34 20.23 -38.96 -16.79
N LEU A 35 21.15 -39.36 -15.92
CA LEU A 35 22.24 -38.48 -15.46
C LEU A 35 23.45 -38.63 -16.37
N LYS A 36 23.99 -37.50 -16.82
CA LYS A 36 25.31 -37.40 -17.47
C LYS A 36 26.25 -36.57 -16.60
N ARG A 37 27.45 -36.30 -17.12
CA ARG A 37 28.55 -35.60 -16.41
C ARG A 37 28.12 -34.36 -15.65
N ASP A 38 27.32 -33.48 -16.28
CA ASP A 38 26.90 -32.20 -15.71
C ASP A 38 25.48 -32.27 -15.10
N GLY A 39 24.78 -33.39 -15.26
CA GLY A 39 23.49 -33.70 -14.63
C GLY A 39 22.45 -34.26 -15.60
N GLY A 40 21.17 -34.04 -15.30
CA GLY A 40 20.07 -34.65 -16.05
C GLY A 40 18.73 -33.99 -15.80
N TRP A 41 17.76 -34.33 -16.65
CA TRP A 41 16.37 -33.91 -16.54
C TRP A 41 15.46 -35.11 -16.32
N PHE A 42 14.57 -35.06 -15.33
CA PHE A 42 13.65 -36.16 -15.02
C PHE A 42 12.21 -35.66 -14.95
N SER A 43 11.28 -36.34 -15.62
CA SER A 43 9.86 -36.02 -15.58
C SER A 43 9.13 -36.76 -14.46
N PHE A 44 8.16 -36.09 -13.85
CA PHE A 44 7.23 -36.64 -12.87
C PHE A 44 5.83 -36.11 -13.16
N ASP A 45 4.82 -36.91 -12.84
CA ASP A 45 3.43 -36.49 -13.02
C ASP A 45 2.97 -35.57 -11.88
N GLU A 46 3.52 -35.76 -10.68
CA GLU A 46 3.21 -34.93 -9.52
C GLU A 46 4.43 -34.18 -8.94
N TYR A 47 4.17 -32.96 -8.45
CA TYR A 47 5.18 -32.15 -7.75
C TYR A 47 5.78 -32.89 -6.53
N ARG A 48 4.94 -33.62 -5.80
CA ARG A 48 5.36 -34.33 -4.57
C ARG A 48 6.37 -35.43 -4.90
N GLU A 49 6.18 -36.13 -6.00
CA GLU A 49 7.11 -37.15 -6.50
C GLU A 49 8.44 -36.53 -6.93
N ALA A 50 8.41 -35.42 -7.66
CA ALA A 50 9.62 -34.68 -8.05
C ALA A 50 10.43 -34.25 -6.81
N VAL A 51 9.77 -33.72 -5.77
CA VAL A 51 10.41 -33.36 -4.50
C VAL A 51 10.96 -34.59 -3.78
N ALA A 52 10.17 -35.66 -3.69
CA ALA A 52 10.57 -36.90 -3.04
C ALA A 52 11.81 -37.51 -3.71
N TYR A 53 11.84 -37.55 -5.04
CA TYR A 53 12.99 -37.97 -5.83
C TYR A 53 14.24 -37.14 -5.51
N CYS A 54 14.12 -35.81 -5.50
CA CYS A 54 15.25 -34.93 -5.16
C CYS A 54 15.81 -35.23 -3.76
N LYS A 55 14.94 -35.35 -2.76
CA LYS A 55 15.34 -35.61 -1.37
C LYS A 55 15.95 -37.00 -1.19
N LYS A 56 15.40 -38.01 -1.85
CA LYS A 56 15.84 -39.41 -1.74
C LYS A 56 17.16 -39.63 -2.46
N THR A 57 17.27 -39.19 -3.71
CA THR A 57 18.42 -39.47 -4.58
C THR A 57 19.57 -38.49 -4.33
N PHE A 58 19.26 -37.24 -3.97
CA PHE A 58 20.23 -36.17 -3.78
C PHE A 58 20.04 -35.42 -2.45
N PRO A 59 20.17 -36.11 -1.30
CA PRO A 59 19.84 -35.54 0.02
C PRO A 59 20.65 -34.30 0.41
N LYS A 60 21.85 -34.13 -0.18
CA LYS A 60 22.74 -32.99 0.08
C LYS A 60 22.55 -31.83 -0.91
N TYR A 61 21.63 -31.94 -1.87
CA TYR A 61 21.43 -30.93 -2.91
C TYR A 61 20.42 -29.88 -2.46
N LYS A 62 20.64 -28.62 -2.84
CA LYS A 62 19.67 -27.55 -2.63
C LYS A 62 18.52 -27.72 -3.63
N ILE A 63 17.31 -27.89 -3.11
CA ILE A 63 16.10 -27.94 -3.93
C ILE A 63 15.62 -26.50 -4.19
N ILE A 64 15.44 -26.17 -5.47
CA ILE A 64 14.92 -24.89 -5.95
C ILE A 64 13.58 -25.17 -6.63
N ASN A 65 12.54 -24.44 -6.23
CA ASN A 65 11.22 -24.57 -6.82
C ASN A 65 10.90 -23.34 -7.68
N ASN A 66 10.96 -23.48 -9.01
CA ASN A 66 10.65 -22.38 -9.94
C ASN A 66 9.14 -22.22 -10.18
N ILE A 67 8.34 -23.22 -9.83
CA ILE A 67 6.87 -23.17 -9.91
C ILE A 67 6.32 -22.14 -8.94
N LYS A 68 6.93 -22.07 -7.74
CA LYS A 68 6.62 -21.03 -6.77
C LYS A 68 6.90 -19.63 -7.33
N LEU A 69 7.92 -19.46 -8.17
CA LEU A 69 8.29 -18.17 -8.72
C LEU A 69 7.31 -17.71 -9.82
N GLU A 70 6.90 -18.61 -10.71
CA GLU A 70 5.94 -18.32 -11.78
C GLU A 70 4.56 -17.96 -11.22
N PHE A 71 4.04 -18.77 -10.28
CA PHE A 71 2.77 -18.50 -9.63
C PHE A 71 2.77 -17.18 -8.83
N VAL A 72 3.85 -16.90 -8.09
CA VAL A 72 4.00 -15.62 -7.38
C VAL A 72 4.04 -14.44 -8.35
N THR A 73 4.71 -14.59 -9.49
CA THR A 73 4.76 -13.56 -10.53
C THR A 73 3.37 -13.28 -11.11
N GLU A 74 2.61 -14.33 -11.42
CA GLU A 74 1.23 -14.20 -11.90
C GLU A 74 0.33 -13.51 -10.87
N MET A 75 0.39 -13.93 -9.60
CA MET A 75 -0.35 -13.28 -8.52
C MET A 75 0.02 -11.80 -8.36
N ASN A 76 1.32 -11.46 -8.43
CA ASN A 76 1.78 -10.07 -8.35
C ASN A 76 1.25 -9.24 -9.52
N ASN A 77 1.18 -9.80 -10.73
CA ASN A 77 0.59 -9.13 -11.88
C ASN A 77 -0.91 -8.89 -11.70
N ILE A 78 -1.65 -9.84 -11.13
CA ILE A 78 -3.08 -9.68 -10.81
C ILE A 78 -3.25 -8.56 -9.77
N ILE A 79 -2.48 -8.59 -8.67
CA ILE A 79 -2.52 -7.57 -7.62
C ILE A 79 -2.22 -6.19 -8.21
N LYS A 80 -1.22 -6.07 -9.08
CA LYS A 80 -0.88 -4.82 -9.75
C LYS A 80 -2.06 -4.30 -10.59
N LYS A 81 -2.64 -5.12 -11.45
CA LYS A 81 -3.82 -4.74 -12.26
C LYS A 81 -5.01 -4.32 -11.38
N MET A 82 -5.21 -4.99 -10.24
CA MET A 82 -6.25 -4.59 -9.29
C MET A 82 -5.97 -3.23 -8.65
N LYS A 83 -4.72 -2.98 -8.22
CA LYS A 83 -4.29 -1.67 -7.69
C LYS A 83 -4.52 -0.57 -8.70
N ASP A 84 -4.11 -0.79 -9.95
CA ASP A 84 -4.25 0.19 -11.04
C ASP A 84 -5.73 0.56 -11.26
N LYS A 85 -6.63 -0.44 -11.36
CA LYS A 85 -8.08 -0.20 -11.48
C LYS A 85 -8.70 0.54 -10.30
N ILE A 86 -8.24 0.26 -9.08
CA ILE A 86 -8.73 0.97 -7.87
C ILE A 86 -8.25 2.42 -7.90
N ARG A 87 -6.98 2.64 -8.23
CA ARG A 87 -6.37 3.97 -8.33
C ARG A 87 -7.08 4.82 -9.38
N GLU A 88 -7.36 4.29 -10.57
CA GLU A 88 -8.13 4.98 -11.62
C GLU A 88 -9.48 5.50 -11.12
N LYS A 89 -10.21 4.71 -10.32
CA LYS A 89 -11.48 5.16 -9.73
C LYS A 89 -11.31 6.34 -8.77
N PHE A 90 -10.20 6.39 -8.03
CA PHE A 90 -9.90 7.53 -7.16
C PHE A 90 -9.44 8.76 -7.95
N ILE A 91 -8.67 8.59 -9.02
CA ILE A 91 -8.30 9.69 -9.92
C ILE A 91 -9.56 10.35 -10.47
N VAL A 92 -10.48 9.56 -11.04
CA VAL A 92 -11.77 10.06 -11.55
C VAL A 92 -12.56 10.80 -10.47
N LEU A 93 -12.56 10.28 -9.23
CA LEU A 93 -13.21 10.96 -8.11
C LEU A 93 -12.56 12.32 -7.81
N PHE A 94 -11.23 12.37 -7.73
CA PHE A 94 -10.48 13.57 -7.38
C PHE A 94 -10.51 14.64 -8.47
N GLU A 95 -10.54 14.26 -9.74
CA GLU A 95 -10.65 15.17 -10.88
C GLU A 95 -12.08 15.67 -11.11
N SER A 96 -13.08 15.05 -10.48
CA SER A 96 -14.48 15.47 -10.68
C SER A 96 -14.73 16.89 -10.17
N ASP A 97 -15.54 17.66 -10.89
CA ASP A 97 -15.99 19.02 -10.49
C ASP A 97 -16.70 19.04 -9.14
N ASN A 98 -17.17 17.87 -8.69
CA ASN A 98 -17.84 17.69 -7.42
C ASN A 98 -16.88 17.41 -6.27
N PHE A 99 -15.57 17.27 -6.47
CA PHE A 99 -14.63 17.09 -5.37
C PHE A 99 -14.10 18.44 -4.85
N PRO A 100 -14.11 18.70 -3.52
CA PRO A 100 -14.61 17.87 -2.41
C PRO A 100 -16.08 18.15 -2.04
N LYS A 101 -16.85 18.82 -2.93
CA LYS A 101 -18.20 19.36 -2.68
C LYS A 101 -19.38 18.37 -2.75
N GLY A 102 -19.26 17.14 -3.24
CA GLY A 102 -20.44 16.34 -3.60
C GLY A 102 -20.25 14.82 -3.62
N SER A 103 -21.00 14.18 -2.70
CA SER A 103 -21.49 12.79 -2.75
C SER A 103 -21.63 12.25 -4.18
N LEU A 104 -20.84 11.23 -4.54
CA LEU A 104 -21.11 10.40 -5.72
C LEU A 104 -22.57 9.96 -5.67
N LYS A 105 -23.34 10.24 -6.73
CA LYS A 105 -24.75 9.87 -6.85
C LYS A 105 -24.91 8.34 -6.92
N SER A 106 -24.87 7.68 -5.77
CA SER A 106 -25.47 6.36 -5.51
C SER A 106 -25.44 6.11 -3.99
N ASN A 107 -26.51 6.48 -3.27
CA ASN A 107 -26.87 6.02 -1.92
C ASN A 107 -25.81 6.05 -0.79
N VAL A 108 -24.65 6.69 -0.94
CA VAL A 108 -23.63 6.76 0.11
C VAL A 108 -23.07 8.18 0.17
N LYS A 109 -23.34 8.88 1.26
CA LYS A 109 -22.67 10.14 1.64
C LYS A 109 -21.20 9.84 1.95
N THR A 110 -20.40 9.59 0.92
CA THR A 110 -19.00 9.14 1.06
C THR A 110 -18.08 10.28 1.46
N ILE A 111 -18.33 11.51 1.01
CA ILE A 111 -17.45 12.66 1.29
C ILE A 111 -18.10 13.60 2.29
N LYS A 112 -17.36 13.96 3.34
CA LYS A 112 -17.78 14.94 4.35
C LYS A 112 -16.67 15.94 4.62
N VAL A 113 -17.02 17.22 4.65
CA VAL A 113 -16.12 18.31 5.06
C VAL A 113 -16.53 18.78 6.45
N THR A 114 -15.62 18.71 7.41
CA THR A 114 -15.84 19.12 8.80
C THR A 114 -14.88 20.26 9.15
N LYS A 115 -15.40 21.35 9.73
CA LYS A 115 -14.55 22.38 10.32
C LYS A 115 -14.15 21.95 11.72
N LEU A 116 -12.87 22.07 12.07
CA LEU A 116 -12.36 21.85 13.42
C LEU A 116 -11.93 23.17 14.03
N LYS A 117 -12.37 23.43 15.27
CA LYS A 117 -11.95 24.57 16.10
C LYS A 117 -11.49 24.12 17.48
N SER A 118 -12.07 23.03 17.99
CA SER A 118 -11.83 22.49 19.31
C SER A 118 -11.84 20.96 19.26
N HIS A 119 -11.34 20.32 20.31
CA HIS A 119 -11.31 18.86 20.42
C HIS A 119 -12.71 18.23 20.32
N ASN A 120 -13.75 18.89 20.85
CA ASN A 120 -15.14 18.42 20.77
C ASN A 120 -15.63 18.24 19.31
N ASP A 121 -15.07 18.99 18.36
CA ASP A 121 -15.46 18.90 16.95
C ASP A 121 -15.04 17.57 16.31
N ILE A 122 -14.09 16.84 16.93
CA ILE A 122 -13.68 15.49 16.51
C ILE A 122 -14.87 14.53 16.47
N GLU A 123 -15.86 14.71 17.35
CA GLU A 123 -17.04 13.85 17.40
C GLU A 123 -17.86 13.89 16.12
N SER A 124 -17.76 14.97 15.36
CA SER A 124 -18.42 15.11 14.07
C SER A 124 -17.65 14.46 12.91
N LEU A 125 -16.44 13.93 13.12
CA LEU A 125 -15.64 13.28 12.08
C LEU A 125 -16.14 11.87 11.74
N LEU A 126 -15.71 11.38 10.58
CA LEU A 126 -15.93 10.00 10.16
C LEU A 126 -15.36 9.01 11.19
N TYR A 127 -16.20 8.09 11.63
CA TYR A 127 -15.78 6.90 12.38
C TYR A 127 -15.44 5.74 11.44
N GLY A 128 -14.40 4.99 11.75
CA GLY A 128 -13.99 3.80 11.00
C GLY A 128 -13.01 4.06 9.85
N ASN A 129 -13.11 3.22 8.81
CA ASN A 129 -12.17 3.16 7.69
C ASN A 129 -12.39 4.30 6.70
N GLY A 130 -11.31 4.97 6.31
CA GLY A 130 -11.40 6.02 5.30
C GLY A 130 -10.08 6.66 4.93
N PHE A 131 -10.21 7.64 4.06
CA PHE A 131 -9.17 8.56 3.63
C PHE A 131 -9.55 9.98 4.09
N TYR A 132 -8.56 10.80 4.43
CA TYR A 132 -8.81 12.17 4.87
C TYR A 132 -7.73 13.12 4.41
N ILE A 133 -8.11 14.39 4.27
CA ILE A 133 -7.26 15.50 3.87
C ILE A 133 -7.45 16.62 4.88
N ILE A 134 -6.36 17.20 5.32
CA ILE A 134 -6.32 18.37 6.21
C ILE A 134 -6.04 19.59 5.35
N VAL A 135 -6.97 20.55 5.36
CA VAL A 135 -6.83 21.82 4.64
C VAL A 135 -6.92 22.99 5.62
N THR A 136 -6.16 24.05 5.35
CA THR A 136 -6.07 25.22 6.22
C THR A 136 -5.74 26.48 5.44
N ASN A 137 -6.03 27.65 6.00
CA ASN A 137 -5.55 28.94 5.50
C ASN A 137 -4.21 29.35 6.15
N CYS A 138 -3.58 28.46 6.93
CA CYS A 138 -2.20 28.64 7.34
C CYS A 138 -1.29 28.53 6.11
N GLU A 139 -0.54 29.58 5.83
CA GLU A 139 0.38 29.64 4.70
C GLU A 139 1.67 28.86 5.04
N PHE A 140 2.03 27.93 4.16
CA PHE A 140 3.27 27.19 4.24
C PHE A 140 4.01 27.35 2.92
N ASP A 141 5.23 27.88 2.99
CA ASP A 141 6.08 28.05 1.82
C ASP A 141 6.31 26.72 1.12
N ASN A 142 6.35 26.75 -0.21
CA ASN A 142 6.71 25.61 -1.06
C ASN A 142 5.80 24.37 -0.93
N ASN A 143 4.54 24.50 -0.53
CA ASN A 143 3.60 23.38 -0.57
C ASN A 143 3.23 23.02 -2.03
N PRO A 144 3.71 21.89 -2.59
CA PRO A 144 3.54 21.58 -4.01
C PRO A 144 2.14 21.04 -4.33
N CYS A 145 1.33 20.73 -3.31
CA CYS A 145 -0.02 20.23 -3.50
C CYS A 145 -0.91 21.29 -4.15
N LYS A 146 -1.69 20.93 -5.17
CA LYS A 146 -2.54 21.83 -5.95
C LYS A 146 -3.93 21.97 -5.33
N LEU A 147 -4.39 21.00 -4.54
CA LEU A 147 -5.74 21.01 -3.98
C LEU A 147 -5.95 22.24 -3.06
N SER A 148 -6.99 23.01 -3.37
CA SER A 148 -7.48 24.12 -2.55
C SER A 148 -8.99 24.02 -2.38
N TYR A 149 -9.46 24.02 -1.13
CA TYR A 149 -10.88 24.07 -0.80
C TYR A 149 -11.36 25.53 -0.79
N LYS A 150 -12.45 25.80 -1.53
CA LYS A 150 -13.04 27.14 -1.69
C LYS A 150 -12.03 28.21 -2.13
N ASN A 151 -10.99 27.82 -2.86
CA ASN A 151 -9.89 28.70 -3.30
C ASN A 151 -9.19 29.46 -2.15
N LYS A 152 -9.32 29.00 -0.90
CA LYS A 152 -8.80 29.67 0.30
C LYS A 152 -7.99 28.73 1.19
N TYR A 153 -8.39 27.46 1.30
CA TYR A 153 -7.79 26.52 2.24
C TYR A 153 -6.95 25.49 1.49
N LYS A 154 -5.63 25.56 1.63
CA LYS A 154 -4.68 24.69 0.94
C LYS A 154 -4.58 23.34 1.64
N ALA A 155 -4.51 22.24 0.88
CA ALA A 155 -4.24 20.93 1.45
C ALA A 155 -2.79 20.82 1.93
N ILE A 156 -2.60 20.50 3.20
CA ILE A 156 -1.26 20.41 3.83
C ILE A 156 -0.89 18.98 4.21
N TYR A 157 -1.89 18.11 4.32
CA TYR A 157 -1.70 16.71 4.66
C TYR A 157 -2.81 15.87 4.06
N ARG A 158 -2.46 14.66 3.67
CA ARG A 158 -3.38 13.57 3.35
C ARG A 158 -2.98 12.34 4.16
N GLY A 159 -3.95 11.51 4.48
CA GLY A 159 -3.69 10.23 5.11
C GLY A 159 -4.89 9.29 5.03
N HIS A 160 -4.66 8.03 5.38
CA HIS A 160 -5.73 7.07 5.57
C HIS A 160 -5.66 6.39 6.94
N GLY A 161 -6.70 5.63 7.27
CA GLY A 161 -6.72 4.81 8.48
C GLY A 161 -7.96 3.96 8.63
N SER A 162 -7.89 2.96 9.51
CA SER A 162 -9.05 2.20 9.97
C SER A 162 -9.82 2.87 11.12
N ARG A 163 -9.18 3.85 11.77
CA ARG A 163 -9.75 4.71 12.82
C ARG A 163 -9.50 6.17 12.45
N VAL A 164 -10.16 6.66 11.39
CA VAL A 164 -9.93 8.01 10.84
C VAL A 164 -10.03 9.09 11.92
N LYS A 165 -11.05 9.05 12.77
CA LYS A 165 -11.22 9.96 13.92
C LYS A 165 -9.96 10.04 14.79
N LYS A 166 -9.45 8.90 15.29
CA LYS A 166 -8.23 8.86 16.13
C LYS A 166 -6.96 9.27 15.39
N ARG A 167 -6.85 8.99 14.10
CA ARG A 167 -5.71 9.45 13.28
C ARG A 167 -5.69 10.97 13.14
N ILE A 168 -6.85 11.58 12.91
CA ILE A 168 -6.97 13.04 12.84
C ILE A 168 -6.69 13.65 14.21
N GLU A 169 -7.21 13.06 15.28
CA GLU A 169 -6.92 13.48 16.66
C GLU A 169 -5.41 13.50 16.95
N SER A 170 -4.68 12.44 16.57
CA SER A 170 -3.22 12.39 16.78
C SER A 170 -2.45 13.44 15.97
N HIS A 171 -3.01 13.96 14.89
CA HIS A 171 -2.43 15.04 14.08
C HIS A 171 -2.81 16.42 14.59
N MET A 172 -4.07 16.64 15.01
CA MET A 172 -4.63 17.97 15.25
C MET A 172 -4.69 18.37 16.72
N PHE A 173 -4.62 17.39 17.63
CA PHE A 173 -4.67 17.55 19.08
C PHE A 173 -3.63 16.63 19.75
N ASN A 174 -2.40 16.69 19.24
CA ASN A 174 -1.35 15.73 19.55
C ASN A 174 -1.05 15.59 21.06
N LYS A 175 -1.07 16.70 21.82
CA LYS A 175 -0.87 16.67 23.28
C LYS A 175 -1.96 15.88 23.98
N ARG A 176 -3.24 16.12 23.66
CA ARG A 176 -4.38 15.41 24.25
C ARG A 176 -4.35 13.93 23.88
N TYR A 177 -4.16 13.63 22.59
CA TYR A 177 -3.97 12.26 22.12
C TYR A 177 -2.88 11.53 22.91
N ASN A 178 -1.77 12.21 23.16
CA ASN A 178 -0.62 11.66 23.87
C ASN A 178 -0.83 11.46 25.38
N LEU A 179 -1.81 12.13 26.00
CA LEU A 179 -2.21 11.92 27.39
C LEU A 179 -3.18 10.73 27.51
N ASP A 180 -4.11 10.61 26.56
CA ASP A 180 -5.22 9.64 26.61
C ASP A 180 -5.00 8.44 25.66
N ARG A 181 -3.74 8.02 25.47
CA ARG A 181 -3.40 6.92 24.54
C ARG A 181 -3.99 5.60 25.05
N ASP A 182 -4.83 4.94 24.24
CA ASP A 182 -5.38 3.60 24.52
C ASP A 182 -4.42 2.46 24.13
N GLY A 183 -3.11 2.72 24.13
CA GLY A 183 -2.08 1.81 23.62
C GLY A 183 -1.93 1.83 22.08
N THR A 184 -2.81 2.50 21.33
CA THR A 184 -2.60 2.70 19.89
C THR A 184 -1.46 3.70 19.67
N THR A 185 -0.37 3.29 19.03
CA THR A 185 0.72 4.19 18.60
C THR A 185 0.67 4.38 17.08
N TYR A 186 0.78 5.63 16.64
CA TYR A 186 0.84 5.97 15.23
C TYR A 186 2.27 6.38 14.84
N ASP A 187 2.96 5.52 14.10
CA ASP A 187 4.37 5.74 13.70
C ASP A 187 4.55 6.80 12.61
N VAL A 188 3.48 7.08 11.88
CA VAL A 188 3.42 8.06 10.79
C VAL A 188 2.41 9.13 11.16
N CYS A 189 2.91 10.34 11.41
CA CYS A 189 2.14 11.52 11.75
C CYS A 189 2.39 12.66 10.78
N MET A 190 1.43 13.58 10.67
CA MET A 190 1.61 14.85 9.98
C MET A 190 2.84 15.57 10.56
N GLN A 191 3.75 16.00 9.69
CA GLN A 191 4.96 16.73 10.09
C GLN A 191 5.05 18.05 9.34
N ILE A 192 4.67 19.14 10.00
CA ILE A 192 4.79 20.48 9.43
C ILE A 192 6.27 20.91 9.40
N GLU A 193 6.99 20.62 10.49
CA GLU A 193 8.43 20.85 10.63
C GLU A 193 9.13 19.49 10.80
N THR A 194 10.37 19.38 10.29
CA THR A 194 11.15 18.15 10.41
C THR A 194 11.33 17.79 11.89
N GLY A 195 10.96 16.58 12.27
CA GLY A 195 11.08 16.08 13.64
C GLY A 195 9.89 16.38 14.56
N PHE A 196 8.94 17.24 14.16
CA PHE A 196 7.76 17.56 14.96
C PHE A 196 6.51 16.87 14.42
N SER A 197 5.96 15.94 15.21
CA SER A 197 4.81 15.13 14.82
C SER A 197 3.51 15.67 15.40
N GLY A 198 2.58 16.05 14.52
CA GLY A 198 1.28 16.62 14.89
C GLY A 198 1.37 18.07 15.40
N ILE A 199 0.20 18.66 15.61
CA ILE A 199 -0.01 20.00 16.15
C ILE A 199 -1.15 19.97 17.19
N ASN A 200 -1.40 21.12 17.80
CA ASN A 200 -2.58 21.37 18.63
C ASN A 200 -3.26 22.63 18.09
N ILE A 201 -4.36 22.46 17.36
CA ILE A 201 -5.03 23.59 16.70
C ILE A 201 -5.73 24.53 17.68
N ASP A 202 -5.94 24.09 18.92
CA ASP A 202 -6.52 24.86 20.00
C ASP A 202 -5.48 25.74 20.75
N GLU A 203 -4.20 25.66 20.38
CA GLU A 203 -3.13 26.47 20.98
C GLU A 203 -2.91 27.80 20.24
N PRO A 204 -2.40 28.86 20.90
CA PRO A 204 -2.24 30.20 20.32
C PRO A 204 -1.46 30.29 19.02
N ARG A 205 -0.60 29.30 18.73
CA ARG A 205 0.17 29.23 17.47
C ARG A 205 -0.71 28.90 16.26
N TYR A 206 -1.81 28.18 16.44
CA TYR A 206 -2.62 27.63 15.36
C TYR A 206 -4.10 27.99 15.44
N SER A 207 -4.56 28.51 16.58
CA SER A 207 -5.97 28.81 16.85
C SER A 207 -6.52 29.98 16.03
N GLN A 208 -5.66 30.83 15.48
CA GLN A 208 -6.03 31.90 14.55
C GLN A 208 -6.36 31.39 13.14
N TYR A 209 -5.99 30.16 12.78
CA TYR A 209 -6.26 29.58 11.47
C TYR A 209 -7.56 28.76 11.46
N GLU A 210 -8.14 28.61 10.28
CA GLU A 210 -9.32 27.81 10.07
C GLU A 210 -8.92 26.43 9.50
N TRP A 211 -9.28 25.38 10.23
CA TRP A 211 -8.95 24.01 9.88
C TRP A 211 -10.18 23.27 9.39
N TYR A 212 -10.05 22.61 8.24
CA TYR A 212 -11.08 21.75 7.70
C TYR A 212 -10.51 20.36 7.40
N ILE A 213 -11.33 19.34 7.66
CA ILE A 213 -11.04 17.96 7.33
C ILE A 213 -12.01 17.51 6.25
N ILE A 214 -11.48 17.11 5.10
CA ILE A 214 -12.24 16.41 4.07
C ILE A 214 -12.05 14.92 4.33
N THR A 215 -13.13 14.19 4.56
CA THR A 215 -13.10 12.74 4.80
C THR A 215 -13.83 12.00 3.69
N ILE A 216 -13.28 10.86 3.28
CA ILE A 216 -13.90 9.91 2.35
C ILE A 216 -14.12 8.60 3.12
N SER A 217 -15.38 8.26 3.35
CA SER A 217 -15.83 7.03 3.98
C SER A 217 -15.57 5.84 3.06
N MET A 218 -14.85 4.85 3.58
CA MET A 218 -14.47 3.64 2.85
C MET A 218 -14.78 2.41 3.71
N PRO A 219 -16.06 2.16 4.05
CA PRO A 219 -16.43 1.02 4.87
C PRO A 219 -15.97 -0.28 4.21
N ASN A 220 -15.51 -1.24 5.01
CA ASN A 220 -15.00 -2.54 4.55
C ASN A 220 -13.79 -2.47 3.61
N SER A 221 -13.16 -1.29 3.45
CA SER A 221 -11.91 -1.20 2.68
C SER A 221 -10.77 -1.95 3.35
N SER A 222 -9.89 -2.55 2.54
CA SER A 222 -8.60 -3.06 2.97
C SER A 222 -7.56 -1.94 3.02
N LEU A 223 -6.39 -2.22 3.64
CA LEU A 223 -5.24 -1.31 3.61
C LEU A 223 -4.85 -0.97 2.16
N LEU A 224 -4.75 -1.99 1.30
CA LEU A 224 -4.41 -1.85 -0.11
C LEU A 224 -5.30 -0.83 -0.84
N ILE A 225 -6.62 -0.88 -0.62
CA ILE A 225 -7.56 0.05 -1.26
C ILE A 225 -7.30 1.48 -0.78
N ARG A 226 -7.08 1.69 0.52
CA ARG A 226 -6.83 3.01 1.10
C ARG A 226 -5.48 3.60 0.66
N GLU A 227 -4.45 2.77 0.53
CA GLU A 227 -3.17 3.18 -0.05
C GLU A 227 -3.32 3.65 -1.50
N GLN A 228 -4.21 3.05 -2.29
CA GLN A 228 -4.46 3.52 -3.66
C GLN A 228 -5.16 4.90 -3.69
N ALA A 229 -5.96 5.24 -2.68
CA ALA A 229 -6.54 6.58 -2.55
C ALA A 229 -5.43 7.63 -2.30
N GLU A 230 -4.42 7.27 -1.51
CA GLU A 230 -3.21 8.10 -1.35
C GLU A 230 -2.47 8.24 -2.67
N VAL A 231 -2.10 7.15 -3.35
CA VAL A 231 -1.37 7.23 -4.61
C VAL A 231 -2.11 8.08 -5.65
N ALA A 232 -3.42 7.88 -5.81
CA ALA A 232 -4.25 8.69 -6.71
C ALA A 232 -4.28 10.18 -6.30
N PHE A 233 -4.32 10.49 -5.00
CA PHE A 233 -4.28 11.88 -4.54
C PHE A 233 -2.98 12.57 -4.94
N ASP A 234 -1.84 11.89 -4.75
CA ASP A 234 -0.52 12.43 -5.11
C ASP A 234 -0.39 12.65 -6.61
N GLU A 235 -0.99 11.78 -7.42
CA GLU A 235 -0.99 11.90 -8.88
C GLU A 235 -1.79 13.12 -9.37
N VAL A 236 -2.99 13.32 -8.83
CA VAL A 236 -3.88 14.42 -9.26
C VAL A 236 -3.43 15.76 -8.70
N PHE A 237 -3.10 15.81 -7.40
CA PHE A 237 -2.85 17.07 -6.71
C PHE A 237 -1.39 17.30 -6.35
N GLY A 238 -0.52 16.30 -6.40
CA GLY A 238 0.81 16.39 -5.80
C GLY A 238 0.77 16.21 -4.28
N ARG A 239 1.88 15.70 -3.75
CA ARG A 239 2.01 15.36 -2.33
C ARG A 239 1.98 16.61 -1.44
N PRO A 240 1.15 16.67 -0.39
CA PRO A 240 1.16 17.79 0.55
C PRO A 240 2.44 17.89 1.36
N LEU A 241 2.86 19.12 1.67
CA LEU A 241 4.12 19.40 2.39
C LEU A 241 4.28 18.60 3.70
N ALA A 242 3.21 18.45 4.49
CA ALA A 242 3.27 17.82 5.80
C ALA A 242 3.09 16.29 5.74
N SER A 243 2.87 15.71 4.56
CA SER A 243 2.76 14.26 4.32
C SER A 243 4.14 13.63 4.09
N ARG A 244 5.08 13.89 5.01
CA ARG A 244 6.44 13.36 4.94
C ARG A 244 6.47 11.90 5.36
N GLU A 245 7.05 11.04 4.53
CA GLU A 245 7.39 9.68 4.93
C GLU A 245 8.69 9.74 5.74
N LYS A 246 8.80 8.91 6.79
CA LYS A 246 10.10 8.73 7.46
C LYS A 246 11.07 8.19 6.42
N GLU A 247 12.23 8.84 6.27
CA GLU A 247 13.35 8.23 5.56
C GLU A 247 13.63 6.88 6.22
N LYS A 248 13.58 5.81 5.41
CA LYS A 248 14.00 4.49 5.88
C LYS A 248 15.53 4.55 6.00
N ASN A 249 16.01 4.77 7.22
CA ASN A 249 17.41 4.49 7.58
C ASN A 249 17.71 2.99 7.42
#